data_AF-K2BYP4-F1
#
_entry.id   AF-K2BYP4-F1
#
_cell.length_a   1.000
_cell.length_b   1.000
_cell.length_c   1.000
_cell.angle_alpha   90.00
_cell.angle_beta   90.00
_cell.angle_gamma   90.00
#
_symmetry.space_group_name_H-M   'P 1'
#
loop_
_entity.id
_entity.type
_entity.pdbx_description
1 polymer ?
#
loop_
_entity_poly.entity_id
_entity_poly.type
_entity_poly.pdbx_seq_one_letter_code
_entity_poly.pdbx_strand_id
1 'polypeptide(L)'
;MMPETIRIALVFLINTLLNLYLFVLMLRAMLELVRANYFNPLTQFSVRLTHHLIDPIRRRLPNFYNIETASVVVIFAIAMIKFFLIALING
;
A
#
# COMPACT_ATOMS: atom_id res chain seq x y z
N MET A 1 18.84 22.05 14.73
CA MET A 1 18.13 22.23 13.45
C MET A 1 18.66 21.18 12.48
N MET A 2 17.82 20.25 12.03
CA MET A 2 18.19 19.46 10.85
C MET A 2 18.34 20.42 9.66
N PRO A 3 19.34 20.25 8.79
CA PRO A 3 19.43 21.00 7.55
C PRO A 3 18.16 20.81 6.70
N GLU A 4 17.64 21.89 6.14
CA GLU A 4 16.45 21.90 5.25
C GLU A 4 16.53 20.82 4.16
N THR A 5 17.74 20.62 3.60
CA THR A 5 18.02 19.61 2.58
C THR A 5 17.76 18.19 3.07
N ILE A 6 18.08 17.87 4.33
CA ILE A 6 17.83 16.55 4.91
C ILE A 6 16.33 16.31 5.05
N ARG A 7 15.57 17.31 5.50
CA ARG A 7 14.10 17.22 5.61
C ARG A 7 13.46 16.93 4.25
N ILE A 8 13.84 17.69 3.22
CA ILE A 8 13.34 17.52 1.85
C ILE A 8 13.65 16.10 1.34
N ALA A 9 14.89 15.64 1.51
CA ALA A 9 15.31 14.31 1.06
C ALA A 9 14.51 13.19 1.76
N LEU A 10 14.28 13.30 3.08
CA LEU A 10 13.49 12.33 3.84
C LEU A 10 12.02 12.31 3.40
N VAL A 11 11.39 13.48 3.25
CA VAL A 11 10.02 13.59 2.77
C VAL A 11 9.88 13.02 1.36
N PHE A 12 10.84 13.30 0.48
CA PHE A 12 10.87 12.75 -0.88
C PHE A 12 10.98 11.22 -0.87
N LEU A 13 11.89 10.66 -0.06
CA LEU A 13 12.10 9.22 0.03
C LEU A 13 10.85 8.50 0.55
N ILE A 14 10.26 9.01 1.65
CA ILE A 14 9.03 8.45 2.25
C ILE A 14 7.88 8.52 1.26
N ASN A 15 7.67 9.67 0.61
CA ASN A 15 6.63 9.81 -0.39
C ASN A 15 6.81 8.82 -1.54
N THR A 16 8.01 8.73 -2.09
CA THR A 16 8.29 7.88 -3.25
C THR A 16 8.03 6.42 -2.90
N LEU A 17 8.62 5.91 -1.82
CA LEU A 17 8.51 4.50 -1.45
C LEU A 17 7.06 4.12 -1.07
N LEU A 18 6.41 4.93 -0.22
CA LEU A 18 5.05 4.61 0.23
C LEU A 18 4.01 4.84 -0.87
N ASN A 19 4.17 5.82 -1.76
CA ASN A 19 3.28 5.98 -2.91
C ASN A 19 3.39 4.81 -3.89
N LEU A 20 4.60 4.35 -4.19
CA LEU A 20 4.80 3.17 -5.03
C LEU A 20 4.15 1.94 -4.41
N TYR A 21 4.32 1.74 -3.09
CA TYR A 21 3.70 0.61 -2.41
C TYR A 21 2.17 0.70 -2.38
N LEU A 22 1.61 1.88 -2.08
CA LEU A 22 0.18 2.15 -2.13
C LEU A 22 -0.38 1.93 -3.54
N PHE A 23 0.35 2.34 -4.57
CA PHE A 23 -0.03 2.09 -5.96
C PHE A 23 -0.11 0.59 -6.27
N VAL A 24 0.87 -0.21 -5.83
CA VAL A 24 0.84 -1.68 -6.00
C VAL A 24 -0.34 -2.32 -5.27
N LEU A 25 -0.66 -1.86 -4.05
CA LEU A 25 -1.83 -2.32 -3.30
C LEU A 25 -3.15 -1.95 -3.98
N MET A 26 -3.26 -0.72 -4.49
CA MET A 26 -4.43 -0.28 -5.26
C MET A 26 -4.57 -1.10 -6.54
N LEU A 27 -3.46 -1.35 -7.25
CA LEU A 27 -3.44 -2.23 -8.41
C LEU A 27 -3.96 -3.63 -8.05
N ARG A 28 -3.47 -4.23 -6.96
CA ARG A 28 -3.99 -5.52 -6.46
C ARG A 28 -5.49 -5.47 -6.22
N ALA A 29 -5.97 -4.47 -5.48
CA ALA A 29 -7.38 -4.32 -5.16
C ALA A 29 -8.24 -4.16 -6.42
N MET A 30 -7.77 -3.40 -7.42
CA MET A 30 -8.45 -3.23 -8.71
C MET A 30 -8.48 -4.52 -9.52
N LEU A 31 -7.36 -5.27 -9.55
CA LEU A 31 -7.26 -6.55 -10.24
C LEU A 31 -8.21 -7.58 -9.63
N GLU A 32 -8.33 -7.65 -8.29
CA GLU A 32 -9.31 -8.50 -7.64
C GLU A 32 -10.75 -8.03 -7.90
N LEU A 33 -11.00 -6.71 -7.87
CA LEU A 33 -12.33 -6.13 -8.11
C LEU A 33 -12.90 -6.50 -9.49
N VAL A 34 -12.06 -6.49 -10.52
CA VAL A 34 -12.45 -6.87 -11.89
C VAL A 34 -12.34 -8.38 -12.14
N ARG A 35 -11.98 -9.18 -11.13
CA ARG A 35 -11.71 -10.62 -11.24
C ARG A 35 -10.69 -10.93 -12.34
N ALA A 36 -9.59 -10.18 -12.36
CA ALA A 36 -8.49 -10.40 -13.28
C ALA A 36 -7.94 -11.82 -13.12
N ASN A 37 -7.61 -12.46 -14.24
CA ASN A 37 -7.05 -13.80 -14.24
C ASN A 37 -5.75 -13.84 -13.41
N TYR A 38 -5.64 -14.78 -12.48
CA TYR A 38 -4.44 -14.98 -11.65
C TYR A 38 -3.19 -15.33 -12.47
N PHE A 39 -3.35 -15.89 -13.68
CA PHE A 39 -2.24 -16.16 -14.60
C PHE A 39 -1.70 -14.89 -15.28
N ASN A 40 -2.34 -13.74 -15.11
CA ASN A 40 -1.81 -12.46 -15.60
C ASN A 40 -0.55 -12.08 -14.80
N PRO A 41 0.58 -11.76 -15.47
CA PRO A 41 1.81 -11.33 -14.80
C PRO A 41 1.62 -10.18 -13.81
N LEU A 42 0.72 -9.24 -14.09
CA LEU A 42 0.42 -8.09 -13.21
C LEU A 42 -0.30 -8.51 -11.93
N THR A 43 -1.22 -9.47 -12.03
CA THR A 43 -1.90 -10.05 -10.86
C THR A 43 -0.90 -10.76 -9.96
N GLN A 44 -0.03 -11.60 -10.54
CA GLN A 44 0.99 -12.29 -9.74
C GLN A 44 2.00 -11.33 -9.12
N PHE A 45 2.42 -10.31 -9.86
CA PHE A 45 3.36 -9.29 -9.37
C PHE A 45 2.78 -8.58 -8.15
N SER A 46 1.58 -8.02 -8.28
CA SER A 46 0.93 -7.28 -7.19
C SER A 46 0.61 -8.19 -5.99
N VAL A 47 0.16 -9.42 -6.22
CA VAL A 47 -0.08 -10.40 -5.15
C VAL A 47 1.21 -10.75 -4.43
N ARG A 48 2.27 -11.15 -5.15
CA ARG A 48 3.55 -11.57 -4.53
C ARG A 48 4.21 -10.45 -3.74
N LEU A 49 4.16 -9.21 -4.20
CA LEU A 49 4.73 -8.07 -3.48
C LEU A 49 3.99 -7.74 -2.18
N THR A 50 2.69 -8.04 -2.11
CA THR A 50 1.83 -7.58 -1.01
C THR A 50 1.40 -8.73 -0.09
N HIS A 51 1.57 -9.99 -0.49
CA HIS A 51 1.05 -11.17 0.22
C HIS A 51 1.43 -11.21 1.70
N HIS A 52 2.66 -10.77 2.04
CA HIS A 52 3.15 -10.78 3.41
C HIS A 52 2.31 -9.91 4.35
N LEU A 53 1.75 -8.80 3.86
CA LEU A 53 0.84 -7.95 4.63
C LEU A 53 -0.61 -8.40 4.49
N ILE A 54 -1.04 -8.77 3.29
CA ILE A 54 -2.44 -9.06 3.00
C ILE A 54 -2.90 -10.40 3.62
N ASP A 55 -2.14 -11.48 3.45
CA ASP A 55 -2.60 -12.83 3.82
C ASP A 55 -2.88 -13.00 5.32
N PRO A 56 -2.07 -12.46 6.26
CA PRO A 56 -2.39 -12.51 7.68
C PRO A 56 -3.68 -11.74 8.03
N ILE A 57 -3.92 -10.62 7.37
CA ILE A 57 -5.08 -9.75 7.62
C ILE A 57 -6.34 -10.39 7.03
N ARG A 58 -6.23 -11.00 5.86
CA ARG A 58 -7.32 -11.70 5.18
C ARG A 58 -7.92 -12.83 6.02
N ARG A 59 -7.14 -13.43 6.94
CA ARG A 59 -7.66 -14.44 7.88
C ARG A 59 -8.72 -13.89 8.84
N ARG A 60 -8.69 -12.59 9.14
CA ARG A 60 -9.65 -11.90 10.01
C ARG A 60 -10.68 -11.09 9.22
N LEU A 61 -10.29 -10.59 8.05
CA LEU A 61 -11.12 -9.76 7.18
C LEU A 61 -11.30 -10.45 5.82
N PRO A 62 -12.28 -11.35 5.70
CA PRO A 62 -12.57 -12.01 4.43
C PRO A 62 -13.03 -10.99 3.38
N ASN A 63 -12.89 -11.36 2.10
CA ASN A 63 -13.34 -10.53 0.99
C ASN A 63 -14.86 -10.34 1.06
N PHE A 64 -15.32 -9.12 0.80
CA PHE A 64 -16.74 -8.82 0.71
C PHE A 64 -17.13 -8.71 -0.78
N TYR A 65 -17.87 -9.69 -1.27
CA TYR A 65 -18.18 -9.82 -2.70
C TYR A 65 -16.88 -9.84 -3.54
N ASN A 66 -16.71 -8.90 -4.47
CA ASN A 66 -15.50 -8.77 -5.29
C ASN A 66 -14.45 -7.85 -4.68
N ILE A 67 -14.66 -7.33 -3.48
CA ILE A 67 -13.76 -6.37 -2.85
C ILE A 67 -12.76 -7.13 -1.98
N GLU A 68 -11.46 -6.96 -2.25
CA GLU A 68 -10.39 -7.43 -1.37
C GLU A 68 -10.29 -6.53 -0.13
N THR A 69 -11.19 -6.75 0.84
CA THR A 69 -11.32 -5.93 2.06
C THR A 69 -9.99 -5.78 2.79
N ALA A 70 -9.16 -6.83 2.82
CA ALA A 70 -7.83 -6.80 3.40
C ALA A 70 -6.92 -5.74 2.74
N SER A 71 -6.89 -5.67 1.40
CA SER A 71 -6.13 -4.61 0.70
C SER A 71 -6.65 -3.23 1.01
N VAL A 72 -7.97 -3.02 1.04
CA VAL A 72 -8.55 -1.71 1.37
C VAL A 72 -8.11 -1.23 2.75
N VAL A 73 -8.15 -2.11 3.74
CA VAL A 73 -7.71 -1.79 5.11
C VAL A 73 -6.21 -1.51 5.16
N VAL A 74 -5.39 -2.29 4.46
CA VAL A 74 -3.93 -2.08 4.41
C VAL A 74 -3.57 -0.78 3.69
N ILE A 75 -4.24 -0.45 2.59
CA ILE A 75 -4.08 0.83 1.89
C ILE A 75 -4.34 1.98 2.85
N PHE A 76 -5.46 1.94 3.58
CA PHE A 76 -5.80 2.98 4.54
C PHE A 76 -4.78 3.08 5.68
N ALA A 77 -4.38 1.94 6.26
CA ALA A 77 -3.37 1.90 7.31
C ALA A 77 -2.02 2.50 6.86
N ILE A 78 -1.55 2.14 5.67
CA ILE A 78 -0.28 2.67 5.13
C ILE A 78 -0.39 4.15 4.77
N ALA A 79 -1.53 4.60 4.24
CA ALA A 79 -1.76 6.02 3.99
C ALA A 79 -1.74 6.84 5.29
N MET A 80 -2.32 6.31 6.38
CA MET A 80 -2.25 6.92 7.71
C MET A 80 -0.82 6.96 8.26
N ILE A 81 -0.07 5.85 8.15
CA ILE A 81 1.35 5.81 8.54
C ILE A 81 2.15 6.83 7.75
N LYS A 82 1.96 6.91 6.43
CA LYS A 82 2.61 7.91 5.57
C LYS A 82 2.32 9.32 6.05
N PHE A 83 1.05 9.65 6.26
CA PHE A 83 0.63 10.98 6.71
C PHE A 83 1.27 11.33 8.06
N PHE A 84 1.23 10.40 9.02
CA PHE A 84 1.84 10.58 10.34
C PHE A 84 3.35 10.81 10.26
N LEU A 85 4.08 10.01 9.47
CA LEU A 85 5.53 10.17 9.29
C LEU A 85 5.90 11.52 8.68
N ILE A 86 5.15 11.97 7.66
CA ILE A 86 5.40 13.26 7.03
C ILE A 86 5.08 14.42 7.99
N ALA A 87 3.98 14.31 8.74
CA ALA A 87 3.62 15.31 9.75
C ALA A 87 4.69 15.43 10.84
N LEU A 88 5.25 14.30 11.30
CA LEU A 88 6.32 14.28 12.29
C LEU A 88 7.63 14.94 11.80
N ILE A 89 7.90 14.88 10.49
CA ILE A 89 9.12 15.47 9.90
C ILE A 89 8.96 16.97 9.63
N ASN A 90 7.73 17.43 9.41
CA ASN A 90 7.42 18.82 9.06
C ASN A 90 7.02 19.68 10.28
N GLY A 91 6.56 19.06 11.36
CA GLY A 91 6.32 19.72 12.66
C GLY A 91 7.60 19.91 13.44
#